data_AF-A0A964Y1G4-F1
#
_entry.id   AF-A0A964Y1G4-F1
#
_cell.length_a   1.000
_cell.length_b   1.000
_cell.length_c   1.000
_cell.angle_alpha   90.00
_cell.angle_beta   90.00
_cell.angle_gamma   90.00
#
_symmetry.space_group_name_H-M   'P 1'
#
loop_
_entity.id
_entity.type
_entity.pdbx_description
1 polymer ?
#
loop_
_entity_poly.entity_id
_entity_poly.type
_entity_poly.pdbx_seq_one_letter_code
_entity_poly.pdbx_strand_id
1 'polypeptide(L)'
;MAMGGGGHRNSIALYAIPQSVNYHFVPDMPLRTSSLRTLGAFGNTFAIESFMDELALAANTDPVQFRRLHLEDQRALAVLDRVAQLSAWSERGSRAMGVALGRYKNKAAYVAVVAEVVVGDDLAVPRLWAAVDAGLVVNPDGLRNQIEGGLIQALSWTLKEEVRFQDRAIVSQNWEEYPILTFSEVPEQITI
;
A
#
# COMPACT_ATOMS: atom_id res chain seq x y z
N MET A 1 -18.75 16.43 11.49
CA MET A 1 -18.38 15.10 10.96
C MET A 1 -17.63 15.29 9.65
N ALA A 2 -16.73 14.39 9.28
CA ALA A 2 -16.11 14.46 7.96
C ALA A 2 -17.22 14.27 6.91
N MET A 3 -17.40 15.24 6.00
CA MET A 3 -18.45 15.23 4.95
C MET A 3 -18.13 14.21 3.83
N GLY A 4 -17.45 13.09 4.14
CA GLY A 4 -17.19 12.03 3.17
C GLY A 4 -16.22 12.36 2.03
N GLY A 5 -15.27 13.27 2.26
CA GLY A 5 -14.29 13.67 1.25
C GLY A 5 -13.08 12.71 1.14
N GLY A 6 -12.69 12.37 -0.09
CA GLY A 6 -11.42 11.69 -0.39
C GLY A 6 -11.51 10.28 -0.94
N GLY A 7 -12.70 9.65 -0.96
CA GLY A 7 -12.87 8.28 -1.47
C GLY A 7 -12.45 8.05 -2.92
N HIS A 8 -12.37 9.10 -3.74
CA HIS A 8 -11.87 9.05 -5.12
C HIS A 8 -10.33 9.14 -5.22
N ARG A 9 -9.60 9.41 -4.14
CA ARG A 9 -8.14 9.55 -4.20
C ARG A 9 -7.52 8.24 -4.66
N ASN A 10 -6.56 8.32 -5.58
CA ASN A 10 -5.88 7.15 -6.12
C ASN A 10 -6.80 6.16 -6.84
N SER A 11 -8.01 6.57 -7.23
CA SER A 11 -8.91 5.73 -8.04
C SER A 11 -8.48 5.62 -9.51
N ILE A 12 -7.72 6.61 -10.01
CA ILE A 12 -7.10 6.55 -11.33
C ILE A 12 -5.79 5.79 -11.20
N ALA A 13 -5.67 4.66 -11.91
CA ALA A 13 -4.47 3.86 -11.97
C ALA A 13 -3.34 4.61 -12.68
N LEU A 14 -2.10 4.38 -12.27
CA LEU A 14 -0.91 5.03 -12.86
C LEU A 14 -0.53 4.46 -14.23
N TYR A 15 -1.14 3.35 -14.60
CA TYR A 15 -0.81 2.59 -15.79
C TYR A 15 -1.55 3.13 -17.01
N ALA A 16 -0.87 3.14 -18.16
CA ALA A 16 -1.37 3.52 -19.47
C ALA A 16 -2.28 2.43 -20.05
N ILE A 17 -3.34 2.11 -19.32
CA ILE A 17 -4.41 1.20 -19.71
C ILE A 17 -5.73 1.99 -19.81
N PRO A 18 -6.62 1.65 -20.76
CA PRO A 18 -7.95 2.23 -20.79
C PRO A 18 -8.66 1.99 -19.45
N GLN A 19 -9.14 3.06 -18.83
CA GLN A 19 -9.72 3.01 -17.50
C GLN A 19 -10.85 4.02 -17.36
N SER A 20 -11.87 3.66 -16.59
CA SER A 20 -12.99 4.53 -16.23
C SER A 20 -13.34 4.35 -14.77
N VAL A 21 -13.52 5.45 -14.04
CA VAL A 21 -13.87 5.41 -12.62
C VAL A 21 -15.30 5.92 -12.45
N ASN A 22 -16.16 5.04 -11.94
CA ASN A 22 -17.49 5.40 -11.46
C ASN A 22 -17.45 5.57 -9.95
N TYR A 23 -17.72 6.78 -9.46
CA TYR A 23 -17.69 7.09 -8.04
C TYR A 23 -19.12 7.26 -7.51
N HIS A 24 -19.48 6.42 -6.54
CA HIS A 24 -20.76 6.49 -5.84
C HIS A 24 -20.54 6.97 -4.40
N PHE A 25 -21.08 8.15 -4.10
CA PHE A 25 -21.04 8.68 -2.75
C PHE A 25 -22.22 8.14 -1.93
N VAL A 26 -21.92 7.51 -0.79
CA VAL A 26 -22.93 7.04 0.17
C VAL A 26 -22.94 8.00 1.36
N PRO A 27 -23.94 8.90 1.48
CA PRO A 27 -23.99 9.89 2.55
C PRO A 27 -24.36 9.28 3.90
N ASP A 28 -25.22 8.25 3.89
CA ASP A 28 -25.77 7.62 5.08
C ASP A 28 -25.08 6.27 5.33
N MET A 29 -24.11 6.28 6.25
CA MET A 29 -23.37 5.08 6.63
C MET A 29 -23.89 4.49 7.96
N PRO A 30 -23.85 3.15 8.13
CA PRO A 30 -24.25 2.52 9.39
C PRO A 30 -23.33 2.90 10.55
N LEU A 31 -22.07 3.22 10.24
CA LEU A 31 -21.05 3.64 11.19
C LEU A 31 -20.55 5.06 10.89
N ARG A 32 -20.18 5.79 11.94
CA ARG A 32 -19.51 7.08 11.80
C ARG A 32 -18.10 6.89 11.26
N THR A 33 -17.77 7.58 10.18
CA THR A 33 -16.42 7.60 9.61
C THR A 33 -15.68 8.91 9.89
N SER A 34 -14.37 8.90 9.69
CA SER A 34 -13.51 10.07 9.79
C SER A 34 -12.28 9.91 8.88
N SER A 35 -11.40 10.89 8.91
CA SER A 35 -10.13 10.87 8.22
C SER A 35 -9.20 9.79 8.79
N LEU A 36 -8.86 8.79 7.96
CA LEU A 36 -7.75 7.87 8.17
C LEU A 36 -6.57 8.26 7.26
N ARG A 37 -5.34 7.84 7.55
CA ARG A 37 -4.18 8.16 6.71
C ARG A 37 -4.48 7.78 5.25
N THR A 38 -4.20 8.72 4.35
CA THR A 38 -4.51 8.68 2.90
C THR A 38 -5.96 8.97 2.46
N LEU A 39 -6.91 9.15 3.40
CA LEU A 39 -8.32 9.54 3.17
C LEU A 39 -9.07 8.65 2.15
N GLY A 40 -8.84 7.33 2.18
CA GLY A 40 -9.50 6.35 1.30
C GLY A 40 -8.62 5.85 0.15
N ALA A 41 -7.49 6.51 -0.12
CA ALA A 41 -6.61 6.10 -1.21
C ALA A 41 -6.04 4.67 -1.05
N PHE A 42 -5.83 4.21 0.19
CA PHE A 42 -5.29 2.87 0.44
C PHE A 42 -6.18 1.76 -0.15
N GLY A 43 -7.50 1.86 -0.06
CA GLY A 43 -8.43 0.87 -0.63
C GLY A 43 -8.40 0.85 -2.16
N ASN A 44 -8.34 2.02 -2.78
CA ASN A 44 -8.22 2.12 -4.25
C ASN A 44 -6.87 1.59 -4.74
N THR A 45 -5.77 1.97 -4.07
CA THR A 45 -4.43 1.46 -4.41
C THR A 45 -4.35 -0.05 -4.23
N PHE A 46 -4.93 -0.60 -3.16
CA PHE A 46 -5.01 -2.06 -2.96
C PHE A 46 -5.72 -2.74 -4.12
N ALA A 47 -6.93 -2.30 -4.46
CA ALA A 47 -7.70 -2.89 -5.56
C ALA A 47 -6.95 -2.82 -6.90
N ILE A 48 -6.34 -1.68 -7.21
CA ILE A 48 -5.57 -1.49 -8.45
C ILE A 48 -4.33 -2.40 -8.47
N GLU A 49 -3.53 -2.39 -7.41
CA GLU A 49 -2.25 -3.13 -7.39
C GLU A 49 -2.45 -4.64 -7.28
N SER A 50 -3.51 -5.11 -6.61
CA SER A 50 -3.93 -6.52 -6.67
C SER A 50 -4.32 -6.92 -8.08
N PHE A 51 -5.15 -6.11 -8.76
CA PHE A 51 -5.56 -6.41 -10.13
C PHE A 51 -4.38 -6.38 -11.11
N MET A 52 -3.41 -5.49 -10.92
CA MET A 52 -2.17 -5.49 -11.71
C MET A 52 -1.35 -6.77 -11.54
N ASP A 53 -1.37 -7.36 -10.34
CA ASP A 53 -0.72 -8.65 -10.08
C ASP A 53 -1.47 -9.81 -10.75
N GLU A 54 -2.81 -9.82 -10.67
CA GLU A 54 -3.66 -10.78 -11.38
C GLU A 54 -3.46 -10.71 -12.90
N LEU A 55 -3.37 -9.50 -13.46
CA LEU A 55 -3.09 -9.29 -14.88
C LEU A 55 -1.69 -9.76 -15.27
N ALA A 56 -0.68 -9.50 -14.44
CA ALA A 56 0.68 -9.98 -14.66
C ALA A 56 0.73 -11.52 -14.68
N LEU A 57 0.03 -12.16 -13.72
CA LEU A 57 -0.11 -13.61 -13.66
C LEU A 57 -0.83 -14.16 -14.89
N ALA A 58 -1.96 -13.57 -15.28
CA ALA A 58 -2.73 -13.99 -16.45
C ALA A 58 -1.93 -13.83 -17.77
N ALA A 59 -1.08 -12.81 -17.85
CA ALA A 59 -0.16 -12.58 -18.96
C ALA A 59 1.15 -13.39 -18.86
N ASN A 60 1.32 -14.23 -17.82
CA ASN A 60 2.55 -14.98 -17.53
C ASN A 60 3.81 -14.09 -17.58
N THR A 61 3.72 -12.89 -16.99
CA THR A 61 4.78 -11.88 -17.00
C THR A 61 5.17 -11.54 -15.57
N ASP A 62 6.46 -11.34 -15.31
CA ASP A 62 6.96 -10.87 -14.01
C ASP A 62 6.24 -9.57 -13.58
N PRO A 63 5.78 -9.43 -12.32
CA PRO A 63 4.92 -8.31 -11.93
C PRO A 63 5.63 -6.96 -11.89
N VAL A 64 6.97 -6.91 -11.77
CA VAL A 64 7.74 -5.66 -11.96
C VAL A 64 7.81 -5.32 -13.44
N GLN A 65 8.12 -6.30 -14.30
CA GLN A 65 8.15 -6.08 -15.76
C GLN A 65 6.78 -5.70 -16.30
N PHE A 66 5.71 -6.33 -15.84
CA PHE A 66 4.35 -6.04 -16.24
C PHE A 66 3.99 -4.58 -15.93
N ARG A 67 4.31 -4.10 -14.72
CA ARG A 67 4.14 -2.68 -14.36
C ARG A 67 4.98 -1.76 -15.26
N ARG A 68 6.25 -2.09 -15.51
CA ARG A 68 7.13 -1.32 -16.40
C ARG A 68 6.55 -1.16 -17.81
N LEU A 69 5.99 -2.23 -18.38
CA LEU A 69 5.38 -2.21 -19.73
C LEU A 69 4.18 -1.27 -19.84
N HIS A 70 3.51 -0.98 -18.73
CA HIS A 70 2.30 -0.16 -18.69
C HIS A 70 2.53 1.20 -18.03
N LEU A 71 3.76 1.61 -17.73
CA LEU A 71 4.07 2.91 -17.15
C LEU A 71 4.72 3.84 -18.18
N GLU A 72 4.21 5.06 -18.30
CA GLU A 72 4.80 6.12 -19.12
C GLU A 72 5.52 7.19 -18.26
N ASP A 73 5.08 7.36 -17.01
CA ASP A 73 5.62 8.35 -16.08
C ASP A 73 7.02 7.95 -15.59
N GLN A 74 8.02 8.77 -15.94
CA GLN A 74 9.42 8.52 -15.63
C GLN A 74 9.72 8.47 -14.12
N ARG A 75 8.97 9.21 -13.29
CA ARG A 75 9.16 9.19 -11.83
C ARG A 75 8.60 7.90 -11.22
N ALA A 76 7.48 7.42 -11.75
CA ALA A 76 6.91 6.13 -11.38
C ALA A 76 7.86 4.97 -11.76
N LEU A 77 8.39 4.99 -12.99
CA LEU A 77 9.41 4.03 -13.44
C LEU A 77 10.66 4.07 -12.56
N ALA A 78 11.15 5.27 -12.20
CA ALA A 78 12.34 5.42 -11.38
C ALA A 78 12.18 4.79 -9.98
N VAL A 79 11.04 4.99 -9.30
CA VAL A 79 10.83 4.36 -7.99
C VAL A 79 10.62 2.85 -8.09
N LEU A 80 9.93 2.37 -9.14
CA LEU A 80 9.73 0.94 -9.37
C LEU A 80 11.08 0.23 -9.61
N ASP A 81 11.93 0.81 -10.46
CA ASP A 81 13.25 0.27 -10.76
C ASP A 81 14.16 0.32 -9.54
N ARG A 82 14.08 1.40 -8.76
CA ARG A 82 14.86 1.54 -7.53
C ARG A 82 14.48 0.51 -6.48
N VAL A 83 13.19 0.25 -6.25
CA VAL A 83 12.78 -0.75 -5.26
C VAL A 83 13.11 -2.18 -5.71
N ALA A 84 13.03 -2.46 -7.01
CA ALA A 84 13.44 -3.74 -7.58
C ALA A 84 14.94 -4.00 -7.37
N GLN A 85 15.79 -2.97 -7.56
CA GLN A 85 17.22 -3.05 -7.26
C GLN A 85 17.49 -3.23 -5.76
N LEU A 86 16.86 -2.42 -4.92
CA LEU A 86 17.05 -2.45 -3.46
C LEU A 86 16.70 -3.82 -2.85
N SER A 87 15.67 -4.47 -3.37
CA SER A 87 15.20 -5.77 -2.90
C SER A 87 15.90 -6.97 -3.57
N ALA A 88 16.84 -6.72 -4.49
CA ALA A 88 17.44 -7.73 -5.36
C ALA A 88 16.37 -8.60 -6.04
N TRP A 89 15.34 -7.96 -6.61
CA TRP A 89 14.14 -8.61 -7.17
C TRP A 89 14.47 -9.69 -8.20
N SER A 90 15.44 -9.45 -9.09
CA SER A 90 15.87 -10.42 -10.11
C SER A 90 16.55 -11.65 -9.52
N GLU A 91 17.06 -11.56 -8.29
CA GLU A 91 17.77 -12.61 -7.56
C GLU A 91 16.92 -13.16 -6.41
N ARG A 92 15.59 -13.00 -6.48
CA ARG A 92 14.68 -13.46 -5.42
C ARG A 92 14.57 -14.98 -5.30
N GLY A 93 14.84 -15.72 -6.37
CA GLY A 93 14.73 -17.18 -6.38
C GLY A 93 13.33 -17.62 -5.95
N SER A 94 13.25 -18.46 -4.92
CA SER A 94 11.99 -18.96 -4.35
C SER A 94 11.40 -18.08 -3.23
N ARG A 95 11.98 -16.92 -2.93
CA ARG A 95 11.44 -16.01 -1.91
C ARG A 95 10.06 -15.51 -2.34
N ALA A 96 9.08 -15.61 -1.44
CA ALA A 96 7.75 -15.06 -1.67
C ALA A 96 7.80 -13.54 -1.47
N MET A 97 7.77 -12.80 -2.58
CA MET A 97 7.89 -11.35 -2.58
C MET A 97 6.78 -10.73 -3.43
N GLY A 98 6.14 -9.68 -2.90
CA GLY A 98 5.14 -8.87 -3.61
C GLY A 98 5.67 -7.48 -3.90
N VAL A 99 5.15 -6.83 -4.94
CA VAL A 99 5.50 -5.45 -5.33
C VAL A 99 4.24 -4.61 -5.54
N ALA A 100 4.25 -3.36 -5.10
CA ALA A 100 3.17 -2.42 -5.33
C ALA A 100 3.69 -0.99 -5.57
N LEU A 101 2.95 -0.21 -6.35
CA LEU A 101 3.25 1.19 -6.67
C LEU A 101 2.10 2.12 -6.26
N GLY A 102 2.42 3.32 -5.79
CA GLY A 102 1.43 4.34 -5.44
C GLY A 102 1.93 5.77 -5.70
N ARG A 103 0.99 6.67 -6.01
CA ARG A 103 1.24 8.11 -6.15
C ARG A 103 0.28 8.91 -5.31
N TYR A 104 0.75 9.59 -4.27
CA TYR A 104 -0.12 10.28 -3.33
C TYR A 104 -1.01 11.32 -4.02
N LYS A 105 -2.34 11.17 -3.85
CA LYS A 105 -3.39 12.02 -4.47
C LYS A 105 -3.33 12.04 -6.01
N ASN A 106 -2.79 11.01 -6.65
CA ASN A 106 -2.50 10.97 -8.09
C ASN A 106 -1.65 12.13 -8.64
N LYS A 107 -0.98 12.92 -7.78
CA LYS A 107 -0.28 14.13 -8.23
C LYS A 107 1.02 14.46 -7.52
N ALA A 108 1.21 13.96 -6.30
CA ALA A 108 2.33 14.34 -5.44
C ALA A 108 3.42 13.24 -5.43
N ALA A 109 3.84 12.80 -4.25
CA ALA A 109 4.92 11.84 -4.06
C ALA A 109 4.61 10.46 -4.66
N TYR A 110 5.65 9.76 -5.11
CA TYR A 110 5.58 8.38 -5.61
C TYR A 110 6.26 7.46 -4.61
N VAL A 111 5.73 6.25 -4.47
CA VAL A 111 6.32 5.20 -3.64
C VAL A 111 6.13 3.86 -4.33
N ALA A 112 7.20 3.07 -4.42
CA ALA A 112 7.12 1.65 -4.75
C ALA A 112 7.59 0.85 -3.53
N VAL A 113 6.88 -0.22 -3.20
CA VAL A 113 7.17 -1.08 -2.05
C VAL A 113 7.32 -2.51 -2.51
N VAL A 114 8.33 -3.20 -1.99
CA VAL A 114 8.47 -4.65 -2.07
C VAL A 114 8.38 -5.21 -0.66
N ALA A 115 7.59 -6.26 -0.49
CA ALA A 115 7.46 -6.98 0.77
C ALA A 115 7.88 -8.44 0.56
N GLU A 116 8.76 -8.95 1.41
CA GLU A 116 9.01 -10.38 1.52
C GLU A 116 8.12 -10.97 2.60
N VAL A 117 7.47 -12.08 2.29
CA VAL A 117 6.48 -12.73 3.14
C VAL A 117 6.93 -14.15 3.43
N VAL A 118 6.76 -14.59 4.67
CA VAL A 118 6.95 -15.98 5.08
C VAL A 118 5.62 -16.49 5.59
N VAL A 119 5.16 -17.60 5.01
CA VAL A 119 3.92 -18.28 5.40
C VAL A 119 4.29 -19.57 6.10
N GLY A 120 4.13 -19.60 7.43
CA GLY A 120 4.25 -20.79 8.26
C GLY A 120 2.92 -21.11 8.95
N ASP A 121 2.97 -21.49 10.22
CA ASP A 121 1.78 -21.54 11.08
C ASP A 121 1.16 -20.14 11.25
N ASP A 122 2.02 -19.12 11.26
CA ASP A 122 1.67 -17.69 11.22
C ASP A 122 2.23 -17.02 9.95
N LEU A 123 1.60 -15.90 9.57
CA LEU A 123 2.05 -15.04 8.46
C LEU A 123 3.00 -13.95 8.99
N ALA A 124 4.20 -13.85 8.43
CA ALA A 124 5.19 -12.85 8.82
C ALA A 124 5.73 -12.07 7.62
N VAL A 125 6.12 -10.81 7.85
CA VAL A 125 6.75 -9.94 6.85
C VAL A 125 8.12 -9.50 7.39
N PRO A 126 9.17 -10.33 7.23
CA PRO A 126 10.48 -10.04 7.82
C PRO A 126 11.19 -8.84 7.18
N ARG A 127 10.89 -8.54 5.91
CA ARG A 127 11.59 -7.49 5.15
C ARG A 127 10.66 -6.66 4.30
N LEU A 128 10.86 -5.34 4.37
CA LEU A 128 10.25 -4.35 3.50
C LEU A 128 11.32 -3.50 2.82
N TRP A 129 11.12 -3.23 1.54
CA TRP A 129 11.89 -2.24 0.79
C TRP A 129 10.95 -1.20 0.23
N ALA A 130 11.32 0.08 0.31
CA ALA A 130 10.57 1.15 -0.33
C ALA A 130 11.51 2.07 -1.10
N ALA A 131 11.07 2.54 -2.26
CA ALA A 131 11.70 3.63 -2.97
C ALA A 131 10.70 4.77 -3.07
N VAL A 132 11.12 5.99 -2.73
CA VAL A 132 10.22 7.14 -2.61
C VAL A 132 10.78 8.34 -3.37
N ASP A 133 9.94 8.95 -4.20
CA ASP A 133 10.18 10.26 -4.77
C ASP A 133 9.19 11.26 -4.17
N ALA A 134 9.68 12.10 -3.25
CA ALA A 134 8.90 13.13 -2.57
C ALA A 134 9.13 14.55 -3.14
N GLY A 135 9.87 14.69 -4.23
CA GLY A 135 10.35 15.99 -4.70
C GLY A 135 11.44 16.57 -3.79
N LEU A 136 11.36 17.87 -3.45
CA LEU A 136 12.34 18.52 -2.57
C LEU A 136 12.19 18.03 -1.13
N VAL A 137 13.23 17.38 -0.62
CA VAL A 137 13.29 16.88 0.75
C VAL A 137 14.04 17.87 1.63
N VAL A 138 13.31 18.56 2.51
CA VAL A 138 13.90 19.55 3.44
C VAL A 138 14.54 18.87 4.65
N ASN A 139 13.91 17.81 5.16
CA ASN A 139 14.41 17.03 6.29
C ASN A 139 14.43 15.53 5.90
N PRO A 140 15.59 14.98 5.49
CA PRO A 140 15.71 13.59 5.09
C PRO A 140 15.34 12.59 6.18
N ASP A 141 15.70 12.87 7.43
CA ASP A 141 15.37 11.99 8.57
C ASP A 141 13.86 12.00 8.85
N GLY A 142 13.24 13.18 8.81
CA GLY A 142 11.79 13.31 8.94
C GLY A 142 11.03 12.59 7.82
N LEU A 143 11.55 12.60 6.59
CA LEU A 143 10.97 11.83 5.50
C LEU A 143 11.07 10.32 5.78
N ARG A 144 12.26 9.84 6.17
CA ARG A 144 12.49 8.42 6.51
C ARG A 144 11.50 7.95 7.58
N ASN A 145 11.40 8.68 8.69
CA ASN A 145 10.47 8.37 9.79
C ASN A 145 9.00 8.31 9.33
N GLN A 146 8.59 9.20 8.42
CA GLN A 146 7.24 9.19 7.84
C GLN A 146 6.97 7.97 6.96
N ILE A 147 7.95 7.51 6.20
CA ILE A 147 7.82 6.34 5.34
C ILE A 147 7.81 5.07 6.18
N GLU A 148 8.76 4.90 7.10
CA GLU A 148 8.83 3.74 8.01
C GLU A 148 7.55 3.60 8.84
N GLY A 149 7.10 4.67 9.48
CA GLY A 149 5.84 4.66 10.23
C GLY A 149 4.61 4.42 9.35
N GLY A 150 4.66 4.78 8.06
CA GLY A 150 3.61 4.46 7.09
C GLY A 150 3.58 2.99 6.70
N LEU A 151 4.74 2.38 6.50
CA LEU A 151 4.89 0.96 6.19
C LEU A 151 4.43 0.10 7.37
N ILE A 152 4.85 0.42 8.59
CA ILE A 152 4.43 -0.30 9.81
C ILE A 152 2.91 -0.19 10.03
N GLN A 153 2.34 1.00 9.85
CA GLN A 153 0.89 1.19 9.97
C GLN A 153 0.13 0.37 8.91
N ALA A 154 0.56 0.39 7.65
CA ALA A 154 -0.07 -0.38 6.59
C ALA A 154 0.05 -1.89 6.84
N LEU A 155 1.18 -2.35 7.39
CA LEU A 155 1.38 -3.75 7.75
C LEU A 155 0.41 -4.18 8.87
N SER A 156 0.25 -3.36 9.91
CA SER A 156 -0.72 -3.59 11.00
C SER A 156 -2.16 -3.68 10.47
N TRP A 157 -2.54 -2.77 9.56
CA TRP A 157 -3.83 -2.80 8.86
C TRP A 157 -4.06 -4.05 8.04
N THR A 158 -3.02 -4.56 7.41
CA THR A 158 -3.13 -5.70 6.50
C THR A 158 -3.23 -7.02 7.27
N LEU A 159 -2.54 -7.14 8.41
CA LEU A 159 -2.40 -8.41 9.12
C LEU A 159 -3.35 -8.60 10.29
N LYS A 160 -3.82 -7.52 10.94
CA LYS A 160 -4.46 -7.62 12.26
C LYS A 160 -5.70 -6.77 12.47
N GLU A 161 -5.64 -5.52 12.01
CA GLU A 161 -6.60 -4.52 12.45
C GLU A 161 -7.96 -4.68 11.75
N GLU A 162 -8.99 -4.99 12.52
CA GLU A 162 -10.37 -5.12 12.05
C GLU A 162 -11.33 -4.44 13.04
N VAL A 163 -12.05 -3.41 12.59
CA VAL A 163 -13.13 -2.83 13.40
C VAL A 163 -14.34 -3.75 13.34
N ARG A 164 -14.67 -4.39 14.46
CA ARG A 164 -15.86 -5.24 14.58
C ARG A 164 -17.05 -4.40 15.05
N PHE A 165 -18.21 -4.64 14.46
CA PHE A 165 -19.44 -3.94 14.80
C PHE A 165 -20.65 -4.86 14.72
N GLN A 166 -21.67 -4.54 15.52
CA GLN A 166 -22.98 -5.17 15.49
C GLN A 166 -24.06 -4.09 15.44
N ASP A 167 -25.00 -4.24 14.52
CA ASP A 167 -26.00 -3.22 14.17
C ASP A 167 -25.36 -1.87 13.81
N ARG A 168 -25.34 -0.93 14.76
CA ARG A 168 -24.78 0.41 14.63
C ARG A 168 -23.73 0.73 15.70
N ALA A 169 -23.28 -0.28 16.44
CA ALA A 169 -22.34 -0.13 17.55
C ALA A 169 -21.02 -0.86 17.26
N ILE A 170 -19.90 -0.20 17.57
CA ILE A 170 -18.57 -0.80 17.51
C ILE A 170 -18.42 -1.70 18.75
N VAL A 171 -18.06 -2.97 18.52
CA VAL A 171 -17.86 -3.97 19.58
C VAL A 171 -16.39 -4.25 19.86
N SER A 172 -15.47 -3.82 18.99
CA SER A 172 -14.03 -3.83 19.25
C SER A 172 -13.63 -2.55 19.99
N GLN A 173 -13.68 -2.58 21.31
CA GLN A 173 -13.56 -1.38 22.17
C GLN A 173 -12.25 -1.31 22.96
N ASN A 174 -11.41 -2.33 22.87
CA ASN A 174 -10.11 -2.39 23.53
C ASN A 174 -9.05 -3.05 22.63
N TRP A 175 -7.79 -3.06 23.09
CA TRP A 175 -6.65 -3.57 22.33
C TRP A 175 -6.59 -5.09 22.20
N GLU A 176 -7.32 -5.83 23.03
CA GLU A 176 -7.46 -7.29 22.87
C GLU A 176 -8.43 -7.61 21.73
N GLU A 177 -9.48 -6.81 21.59
CA GLU A 177 -10.50 -6.96 20.55
C GLU A 177 -10.16 -6.29 19.22
N TYR A 178 -9.21 -5.35 19.25
CA TYR A 178 -8.62 -4.67 18.08
C TYR A 178 -7.09 -4.73 18.21
N PRO A 179 -6.47 -5.89 17.88
CA PRO A 179 -5.04 -6.04 17.99
C PRO A 179 -4.34 -5.17 16.93
N ILE A 180 -3.26 -4.52 17.36
CA ILE A 180 -2.31 -3.84 16.48
C ILE A 180 -0.99 -4.60 16.45
N LEU A 181 -0.15 -4.30 15.47
CA LEU A 181 1.18 -4.86 15.38
C LEU A 181 2.01 -4.50 16.63
N THR A 182 2.66 -5.50 17.24
CA THR A 182 3.55 -5.30 18.40
C THR A 182 5.01 -5.23 17.96
N PHE A 183 5.92 -4.82 18.85
CA PHE A 183 7.34 -4.68 18.53
C PHE A 183 8.01 -5.99 18.09
N SER A 184 7.51 -7.15 18.53
CA SER A 184 8.05 -8.45 18.08
C SER A 184 7.61 -8.82 16.66
N GLU A 185 6.69 -8.06 16.08
CA GLU A 185 6.04 -8.37 14.80
C GLU A 185 6.36 -7.32 13.72
N VAL A 186 7.06 -6.24 14.08
CA VAL A 186 7.60 -5.33 13.08
C VAL A 186 8.65 -6.06 12.22
N PRO A 187 8.80 -5.69 10.93
CA PRO A 187 9.82 -6.28 10.09
C PRO A 187 11.20 -6.11 10.73
N GLU A 188 12.01 -7.16 10.67
CA GLU A 188 13.41 -7.14 11.12
C GLU A 188 14.22 -6.10 10.35
N GLN A 189 13.83 -5.83 9.09
CA GLN A 189 14.49 -4.88 8.23
C GLN A 189 13.50 -4.07 7.38
N ILE A 190 13.61 -2.75 7.46
CA ILE A 190 12.98 -1.80 6.54
C ILE A 190 14.08 -1.02 5.82
N THR A 191 14.14 -1.12 4.49
CA THR A 191 15.14 -0.44 3.66
C THR A 191 14.48 0.62 2.79
N ILE A 192 14.97 1.87 2.86
CA ILE A 192 14.51 3.03 2.06
C ILE A 192 15.70 3.66 1.36
#